data_AF-A0A7S2LXZ2-F1
#
_entry.id   AF-A0A7S2LXZ2-F1
#
_cell.length_a   1.000
_cell.length_b   1.000
_cell.length_c   1.000
_cell.angle_alpha   90.00
_cell.angle_beta   90.00
_cell.angle_gamma   90.00
#
_symmetry.space_group_name_H-M   'P 1'
#
loop_
_entity.id
_entity.type
_entity.pdbx_description
1 polymer ?
#
loop_
_entity_poly.entity_id
_entity_poly.type
_entity_poly.pdbx_seq_one_letter_code
_entity_poly.pdbx_strand_id
1 'polypeptide(L)'
;SPMVDFSVFLGGGDSSKKRKKNDYTNVGKIGKRSDDSKNDFSISLEQCITTNFDRVISRQLDGDWHRLSFKVKQLVKDLGKLRQLFHHSIHYDSIDFLNFLQGIKAMNAVSMEPSLWIGEYSGENVFRIAKERVYRVSQKGKLITVLEENMKESLLQQVLTEIENRWEKKVRDSEEAENGSFKATRSNNVLLMVKDERALKSVREYLVEGGKRAMATKWLRFLERANEKTRSLLNSMEGGLKSLSGEQRLLYEEEPVVRNTIFPRDGNTAHAHMQEVDFAMRHKNLAASQRKRRKIAEEKSRGRTNADLYEDQALFEEKIEASRLPDAQPQTYNNESDDSSTMSCSSEDEDERMFKVDPIEGKSLFIRAFSQIEEGEAALLLQDLQPDTVIMYDSDPSFIRTLEIYANTMASTSEDEKKRLQVFFLLYESCAEEI
;
A
#
# COMPACT_ATOMS: atom_id res chain seq x y z
N SER A 1 -33.90 -12.74 8.72
CA SER A 1 -33.11 -11.55 9.04
C SER A 1 -33.63 -10.91 10.31
N PRO A 2 -32.81 -10.59 11.32
CA PRO A 2 -33.32 -9.96 12.53
C PRO A 2 -33.62 -8.48 12.25
N MET A 3 -34.88 -8.09 12.46
CA MET A 3 -35.33 -6.70 12.49
C MET A 3 -34.70 -6.01 13.70
N VAL A 4 -33.92 -4.97 13.49
CA VAL A 4 -33.46 -4.10 14.58
C VAL A 4 -34.49 -2.98 14.72
N ASP A 5 -35.32 -3.09 15.77
CA ASP A 5 -36.32 -2.08 16.12
C ASP A 5 -35.68 -1.01 17.02
N PHE A 6 -35.67 0.25 16.56
CA PHE A 6 -35.10 1.40 17.28
C PHE A 6 -36.11 2.08 18.23
N SER A 7 -37.30 1.51 18.40
CA SER A 7 -38.34 2.00 19.32
C SER A 7 -37.89 2.10 20.80
N VAL A 8 -36.78 1.47 21.17
CA VAL A 8 -36.25 1.44 22.55
C VAL A 8 -35.51 2.72 22.97
N PHE A 9 -35.07 3.58 22.04
CA PHE A 9 -34.27 4.77 22.38
C PHE A 9 -35.09 6.03 22.70
N LEU A 10 -36.41 5.98 22.58
CA LEU A 10 -37.31 7.09 22.91
C LEU A 10 -38.35 6.66 23.96
N GLY A 11 -38.00 6.85 25.23
CA GLY A 11 -38.99 6.93 26.33
C GLY A 11 -38.95 5.78 27.34
N GLY A 12 -38.00 5.82 28.26
CA GLY A 12 -37.98 4.98 29.47
C GLY A 12 -38.04 5.83 30.74
N GLY A 13 -39.16 6.52 30.96
CA GLY A 13 -39.48 7.23 32.19
C GLY A 13 -40.46 6.42 33.02
N ASP A 14 -39.98 5.91 34.14
CA ASP A 14 -40.66 5.13 35.18
C ASP A 14 -42.01 5.75 35.61
N SER A 15 -43.06 4.92 35.73
CA SER A 15 -44.09 5.07 36.78
C SER A 15 -45.24 4.07 36.60
N SER A 16 -45.35 3.12 37.54
CA SER A 16 -46.57 2.36 37.79
C SER A 16 -47.15 2.71 39.16
N LYS A 17 -48.40 3.17 39.12
CA LYS A 17 -49.52 2.96 40.09
C LYS A 17 -49.94 4.11 41.03
N LYS A 18 -51.06 4.71 40.60
CA LYS A 18 -52.35 4.88 41.30
C LYS A 18 -52.42 5.81 42.53
N ARG A 19 -53.23 6.88 42.43
CA ARG A 19 -54.60 6.98 43.02
C ARG A 19 -55.28 8.36 42.86
N LYS A 20 -56.57 8.27 42.48
CA LYS A 20 -57.77 9.04 42.89
C LYS A 20 -58.02 10.50 42.43
N LYS A 21 -59.14 10.62 41.69
CA LYS A 21 -60.28 11.58 41.77
C LYS A 21 -59.99 13.07 41.99
N ASN A 22 -60.40 13.90 41.02
CA ASN A 22 -61.56 14.80 41.16
C ASN A 22 -61.89 15.52 39.84
N ASP A 23 -63.19 15.84 39.70
CA ASP A 23 -63.84 16.51 38.58
C ASP A 23 -63.44 17.99 38.40
N TYR A 24 -63.69 18.50 37.19
CA TYR A 24 -64.23 19.83 36.79
C TYR A 24 -63.60 20.33 35.47
N THR A 25 -64.44 20.33 34.42
CA THR A 25 -64.58 21.36 33.37
C THR A 25 -63.40 22.30 33.08
N ASN A 26 -62.79 22.24 31.88
CA ASN A 26 -63.04 23.22 30.82
C ASN A 26 -62.21 22.96 29.55
N VAL A 27 -62.95 22.95 28.43
CA VAL A 27 -62.65 23.44 27.08
C VAL A 27 -61.24 24.00 26.81
N GLY A 28 -60.57 23.37 25.84
CA GLY A 28 -59.37 23.89 25.18
C GLY A 28 -59.01 23.06 23.96
N LYS A 29 -59.86 23.12 22.91
CA LYS A 29 -59.54 22.58 21.58
C LYS A 29 -58.26 23.26 21.06
N ILE A 30 -57.16 22.52 21.00
CA ILE A 30 -56.02 22.83 20.12
C ILE A 30 -55.84 21.65 19.18
N GLY A 31 -55.78 21.98 17.90
CA GLY A 31 -56.11 21.13 16.78
C GLY A 31 -55.30 19.84 16.68
N LYS A 32 -56.02 18.76 16.35
CA LYS A 32 -55.51 17.61 15.61
C LYS A 32 -54.86 18.11 14.32
N ARG A 33 -53.53 18.23 14.29
CA ARG A 33 -52.75 18.24 13.06
C ARG A 33 -52.04 16.89 12.97
N SER A 34 -52.60 16.04 12.12
CA SER A 34 -51.93 14.97 11.36
C SER A 34 -50.83 14.20 12.09
N ASP A 35 -51.22 13.11 12.75
CA ASP A 35 -50.34 12.06 13.28
C ASP A 35 -50.08 10.97 12.20
N ASP A 36 -50.09 11.35 10.92
CA ASP A 36 -50.12 10.43 9.76
C ASP A 36 -48.79 10.39 8.98
N SER A 37 -47.73 11.06 9.47
CA SER A 37 -46.44 11.14 8.74
C SER A 37 -45.28 10.43 9.43
N LYS A 38 -45.54 9.59 10.45
CA LYS A 38 -44.49 9.09 11.35
C LYS A 38 -43.98 7.67 11.13
N ASN A 39 -44.55 6.86 10.24
CA ASN A 39 -44.15 5.44 10.14
C ASN A 39 -44.05 4.92 8.70
N ASP A 40 -43.10 5.43 7.90
CA ASP A 40 -42.84 4.89 6.55
C ASP A 40 -41.34 4.74 6.22
N PHE A 41 -40.48 4.64 7.24
CA PHE A 41 -39.04 4.49 7.05
C PHE A 41 -38.54 3.11 7.50
N SER A 42 -38.89 2.07 6.76
CA SER A 42 -38.17 0.80 6.81
C SER A 42 -36.88 0.92 5.99
N ILE A 43 -35.85 1.49 6.59
CA ILE A 43 -34.50 1.47 5.99
C ILE A 43 -33.99 0.03 6.11
N SER A 44 -33.86 -0.66 4.97
CA SER A 44 -33.27 -2.00 4.93
C SER A 44 -31.76 -1.92 5.12
N LEU A 45 -31.16 -2.93 5.73
CA LEU A 45 -29.70 -3.03 5.89
C LEU A 45 -28.95 -2.88 4.55
N GLU A 46 -29.53 -3.37 3.48
CA GLU A 46 -29.01 -3.25 2.12
C GLU A 46 -28.87 -1.78 1.68
N GLN A 47 -29.83 -0.93 2.05
CA GLN A 47 -29.76 0.51 1.75
C GLN A 47 -28.64 1.20 2.55
N CYS A 48 -28.31 0.71 3.74
CA CYS A 48 -27.19 1.22 4.55
C CYS A 48 -25.82 0.95 3.91
N ILE A 49 -25.70 -0.12 3.13
CA ILE A 49 -24.46 -0.50 2.44
C ILE A 49 -24.25 0.36 1.19
N THR A 50 -25.33 0.85 0.56
CA THR A 50 -25.22 1.69 -0.63
C THR A 50 -24.56 3.05 -0.34
N THR A 51 -23.84 3.58 -1.34
CA THR A 51 -23.09 4.84 -1.25
C THR A 51 -23.97 6.08 -0.98
N ASN A 52 -25.28 5.99 -1.24
CA ASN A 52 -26.23 7.09 -1.06
C ASN A 52 -26.80 7.23 0.36
N PHE A 53 -26.54 6.30 1.27
CA PHE A 53 -27.14 6.28 2.60
C PHE A 53 -26.91 7.57 3.42
N ASP A 54 -25.66 8.05 3.50
CA ASP A 54 -25.33 9.27 4.25
C ASP A 54 -26.07 10.51 3.71
N ARG A 55 -26.27 10.59 2.39
CA ARG A 55 -27.02 11.68 1.75
C ARG A 55 -28.51 11.61 2.09
N VAL A 56 -29.08 10.40 2.13
CA VAL A 56 -30.47 10.16 2.51
C VAL A 56 -30.70 10.59 3.96
N ILE A 57 -29.84 10.15 4.89
CA ILE A 57 -29.93 10.55 6.31
C ILE A 57 -29.77 12.06 6.46
N SER A 58 -28.76 12.66 5.80
CA SER A 58 -28.49 14.09 5.94
C SER A 58 -29.67 14.94 5.47
N ARG A 59 -30.28 14.57 4.33
CA ARG A 59 -31.47 15.28 3.80
C ARG A 59 -32.68 15.17 4.73
N GLN A 60 -32.83 14.06 5.43
CA GLN A 60 -33.94 13.85 6.37
C GLN A 60 -33.73 14.57 7.69
N LEU A 61 -32.49 14.59 8.19
CA LEU A 61 -32.15 15.24 9.45
C LEU A 61 -31.93 16.74 9.31
N ASP A 62 -31.77 17.27 8.09
CA ASP A 62 -31.52 18.69 7.82
C ASP A 62 -32.62 19.60 8.37
N GLY A 63 -33.90 19.19 8.26
CA GLY A 63 -35.05 19.99 8.70
C GLY A 63 -35.08 20.29 10.20
N ASP A 64 -34.61 19.34 11.03
CA ASP A 64 -34.59 19.44 12.49
C ASP A 64 -33.17 19.33 13.08
N TRP A 65 -32.11 19.53 12.27
CA TRP A 65 -30.72 19.31 12.68
C TRP A 65 -30.33 20.11 13.93
N HIS A 66 -30.85 21.33 14.05
CA HIS A 66 -30.63 22.22 15.20
C HIS A 66 -31.28 21.71 16.49
N ARG A 67 -32.32 20.86 16.41
CA ARG A 67 -33.06 20.31 17.56
C ARG A 67 -32.50 18.97 18.04
N LEU A 68 -31.68 18.31 17.22
CA LEU A 68 -31.08 17.03 17.57
C LEU A 68 -30.04 17.18 18.68
N SER A 69 -30.09 16.24 19.63
CA SER A 69 -29.07 16.11 20.67
C SER A 69 -27.70 15.84 20.04
N PHE A 70 -26.67 16.36 20.70
CA PHE A 70 -25.28 16.15 20.33
C PHE A 70 -24.94 14.65 20.15
N LYS A 71 -25.49 13.77 21.00
CA LYS A 71 -25.31 12.32 20.90
C LYS A 71 -25.80 11.73 19.57
N VAL A 72 -26.93 12.22 19.06
CA VAL A 72 -27.49 11.75 17.78
C VAL A 72 -26.62 12.20 16.61
N LYS A 73 -26.14 13.45 16.65
CA LYS A 73 -25.20 13.97 15.64
C LYS A 73 -23.91 13.16 15.61
N GLN A 74 -23.42 12.73 16.76
CA GLN A 74 -22.25 11.87 16.85
C GLN A 74 -22.51 10.47 16.25
N LEU A 75 -23.67 9.87 16.51
CA LEU A 75 -24.03 8.58 15.92
C LEU A 75 -24.11 8.64 14.39
N VAL A 76 -24.64 9.72 13.82
CA VAL A 76 -24.66 9.92 12.36
C VAL A 76 -23.24 10.01 11.79
N LYS A 77 -22.34 10.75 12.46
CA LYS A 77 -20.91 10.78 12.08
C LYS A 77 -20.26 9.40 12.19
N ASP A 78 -20.57 8.64 13.24
CA ASP A 78 -20.03 7.31 13.47
C ASP A 78 -20.53 6.29 12.44
N LEU A 79 -21.81 6.37 12.04
CA LEU A 79 -22.36 5.57 10.94
C LEU A 79 -21.59 5.81 9.63
N GLY A 80 -21.32 7.08 9.31
CA GLY A 80 -20.50 7.43 8.14
C GLY A 80 -19.09 6.84 8.22
N LYS A 81 -18.44 6.93 9.39
CA LYS A 81 -17.11 6.32 9.61
C LYS A 81 -17.13 4.80 9.50
N LEU A 82 -18.13 4.13 10.06
CA LEU A 82 -18.27 2.66 9.99
C LEU A 82 -18.51 2.19 8.55
N ARG A 83 -19.27 2.95 7.77
CA ARG A 83 -19.46 2.67 6.35
C ARG A 83 -18.16 2.85 5.56
N GLN A 84 -17.39 3.89 5.83
CA GLN A 84 -16.05 4.06 5.25
C GLN A 84 -15.11 2.90 5.64
N LEU A 85 -15.18 2.43 6.88
CA LEU A 85 -14.40 1.30 7.39
C LEU A 85 -14.78 0.00 6.66
N PHE A 86 -16.05 -0.21 6.36
CA PHE A 86 -16.51 -1.33 5.53
C PHE A 86 -15.89 -1.29 4.13
N HIS A 87 -15.94 -0.13 3.45
CA HIS A 87 -15.30 0.02 2.13
C HIS A 87 -13.78 -0.20 2.20
N HIS A 88 -13.10 0.36 3.21
CA HIS A 88 -11.66 0.16 3.39
C HIS A 88 -11.31 -1.30 3.69
N SER A 89 -12.17 -2.08 4.34
CA SER A 89 -11.90 -3.49 4.61
C SER A 89 -11.81 -4.36 3.34
N ILE A 90 -12.44 -3.91 2.24
CA ILE A 90 -12.50 -4.64 0.97
C ILE A 90 -11.34 -4.23 0.04
N HIS A 91 -10.99 -2.94 0.04
CA HIS A 91 -9.98 -2.41 -0.87
C HIS A 91 -8.57 -2.31 -0.26
N TYR A 92 -8.44 -2.23 1.08
CA TYR A 92 -7.13 -2.09 1.72
C TYR A 92 -6.59 -3.43 2.21
N ASP A 93 -5.28 -3.54 2.12
CA ASP A 93 -4.48 -4.58 2.74
C ASP A 93 -4.71 -4.69 4.24
N SER A 94 -4.50 -5.88 4.79
CA SER A 94 -4.58 -6.17 6.24
C SER A 94 -3.74 -5.18 7.08
N ILE A 95 -2.53 -4.84 6.63
CA ILE A 95 -1.61 -3.93 7.31
C ILE A 95 -2.08 -2.47 7.24
N ASP A 96 -2.49 -2.01 6.06
CA ASP A 96 -2.96 -0.63 5.88
C ASP A 96 -4.30 -0.39 6.58
N PHE A 97 -5.18 -1.40 6.56
CA PHE A 97 -6.41 -1.39 7.34
C PHE A 97 -6.13 -1.31 8.86
N LEU A 98 -5.17 -2.08 9.37
CA LEU A 98 -4.76 -2.00 10.77
C LEU A 98 -4.20 -0.62 11.13
N ASN A 99 -3.37 -0.04 10.26
CA ASN A 99 -2.85 1.33 10.43
C ASN A 99 -3.98 2.36 10.49
N PHE A 100 -4.96 2.23 9.60
CA PHE A 100 -6.13 3.10 9.58
C PHE A 100 -6.95 2.98 10.87
N LEU A 101 -7.20 1.76 11.34
CA LEU A 101 -7.88 1.52 12.62
C LEU A 101 -7.11 2.11 13.81
N GLN A 102 -5.79 1.87 13.89
CA GLN A 102 -4.94 2.46 14.92
C GLN A 102 -4.97 4.00 14.86
N GLY A 103 -5.01 4.57 13.65
CA GLY A 103 -5.23 5.99 13.41
C GLY A 103 -6.54 6.48 13.99
N ILE A 104 -7.66 5.80 13.69
CA ILE A 104 -8.98 6.14 14.27
C ILE A 104 -8.92 6.07 15.80
N LYS A 105 -8.31 5.04 16.38
CA LYS A 105 -8.19 4.89 17.83
C LYS A 105 -7.37 6.02 18.46
N ALA A 106 -6.26 6.41 17.83
CA ALA A 106 -5.41 7.51 18.27
C ALA A 106 -6.13 8.86 18.17
N MET A 107 -6.84 9.11 17.07
CA MET A 107 -7.65 10.31 16.89
C MET A 107 -8.79 10.38 17.92
N ASN A 108 -9.44 9.25 18.20
CA ASN A 108 -10.51 9.18 19.19
C ASN A 108 -9.99 9.50 20.60
N ALA A 109 -8.78 9.05 20.95
CA ALA A 109 -8.17 9.32 22.25
C ALA A 109 -7.89 10.82 22.51
N VAL A 110 -7.68 11.61 21.46
CA VAL A 110 -7.40 13.06 21.55
C VAL A 110 -8.65 13.90 21.29
N SER A 111 -9.72 13.30 20.75
CA SER A 111 -10.96 14.00 20.42
C SER A 111 -11.70 14.44 21.67
N MET A 112 -12.22 15.67 21.64
CA MET A 112 -13.15 16.17 22.67
C MET A 112 -14.49 15.40 22.66
N GLU A 113 -14.82 14.83 21.51
CA GLU A 113 -16.05 14.08 21.26
C GLU A 113 -15.67 12.66 20.85
N PRO A 114 -15.51 11.73 21.80
CA PRO A 114 -15.07 10.39 21.46
C PRO A 114 -16.19 9.55 20.85
N SER A 115 -15.87 8.82 19.78
CA SER A 115 -16.78 7.83 19.20
C SER A 115 -16.98 6.68 20.19
N LEU A 116 -18.24 6.40 20.56
CA LEU A 116 -18.57 5.47 21.64
C LEU A 116 -18.35 4.00 21.25
N TRP A 117 -18.51 3.66 19.98
CA TRP A 117 -18.42 2.28 19.48
C TRP A 117 -17.02 1.66 19.64
N ILE A 118 -15.97 2.48 19.73
CA ILE A 118 -14.57 2.01 19.83
C ILE A 118 -14.29 1.29 21.15
N GLY A 119 -14.95 1.72 22.24
CA GLY A 119 -14.82 1.11 23.56
C GLY A 119 -15.84 0.01 23.83
N GLU A 120 -16.74 -0.26 22.89
CA GLU A 120 -17.72 -1.34 23.00
C GLU A 120 -17.08 -2.67 22.58
N TYR A 121 -17.56 -3.78 23.14
CA TYR A 121 -17.06 -5.12 22.82
C TYR A 121 -17.05 -5.41 21.31
N SER A 122 -18.08 -4.96 20.59
CA SER A 122 -18.18 -5.07 19.14
C SER A 122 -17.04 -4.33 18.43
N GLY A 123 -16.69 -3.13 18.90
CA GLY A 123 -15.56 -2.36 18.37
C GLY A 123 -14.23 -3.03 18.67
N GLU A 124 -13.99 -3.41 19.93
CA GLU A 124 -12.78 -4.13 20.34
C GLU A 124 -12.57 -5.42 19.54
N ASN A 125 -13.66 -6.13 19.23
CA ASN A 125 -13.64 -7.32 18.41
C ASN A 125 -13.13 -7.03 16.99
N VAL A 126 -13.53 -5.91 16.37
CA VAL A 126 -13.02 -5.49 15.05
C VAL A 126 -11.52 -5.23 15.11
N PHE A 127 -11.04 -4.51 16.13
CA PHE A 127 -9.60 -4.27 16.31
C PHE A 127 -8.82 -5.57 16.52
N ARG A 128 -9.39 -6.51 17.29
CA ARG A 128 -8.79 -7.82 17.54
C ARG A 128 -8.68 -8.64 16.25
N ILE A 129 -9.76 -8.74 15.48
CA ILE A 129 -9.78 -9.47 14.20
C ILE A 129 -8.80 -8.83 13.21
N ALA A 130 -8.82 -7.50 13.07
CA ALA A 130 -7.90 -6.80 12.18
C ALA A 130 -6.42 -7.03 12.53
N LYS A 131 -6.10 -7.09 13.83
CA LYS A 131 -4.76 -7.42 14.31
C LYS A 131 -4.41 -8.88 14.03
N GLU A 132 -5.33 -9.81 14.27
CA GLU A 132 -5.13 -11.24 14.00
C GLU A 132 -4.89 -11.55 12.50
N ARG A 133 -5.39 -10.69 11.59
CA ARG A 133 -5.09 -10.72 10.14
C ARG A 133 -3.68 -10.27 9.76
N VAL A 134 -2.87 -9.82 10.73
CA VAL A 134 -1.47 -9.39 10.50
C VAL A 134 -0.52 -10.20 11.38
N TYR A 135 -0.79 -10.26 12.68
CA TYR A 135 0.00 -11.05 13.61
C TYR A 135 -0.81 -11.56 14.80
N ARG A 136 -0.43 -12.73 15.28
CA ARG A 136 -0.97 -13.35 16.49
C ARG A 136 0.15 -13.59 17.48
N VAL A 137 -0.06 -13.22 18.73
CA VAL A 137 0.85 -13.58 19.82
C VAL A 137 0.43 -14.97 20.30
N SER A 138 1.30 -15.96 20.09
CA SER A 138 1.10 -17.31 20.60
C SER A 138 1.17 -17.32 22.12
N GLN A 139 0.42 -18.23 22.76
CA GLN A 139 0.47 -18.43 24.22
C GLN A 139 1.89 -18.78 24.71
N LYS A 140 2.76 -19.29 23.83
CA LYS A 140 4.18 -19.57 24.10
C LYS A 140 5.09 -18.33 24.00
N GLY A 141 4.54 -17.13 23.84
CA GLY A 141 5.31 -15.89 23.72
C GLY A 141 6.04 -15.74 22.39
N LYS A 142 5.56 -16.40 21.31
CA LYS A 142 6.11 -16.26 19.96
C LYS A 142 5.16 -15.45 19.08
N LEU A 143 5.69 -14.52 18.28
CA LEU A 143 4.91 -13.83 17.26
C LEU A 143 4.70 -14.78 16.06
N ILE A 144 3.44 -14.92 15.64
CA ILE A 144 3.08 -15.62 14.41
C ILE A 144 2.58 -14.55 13.45
N THR A 145 3.30 -14.32 12.36
CA THR A 145 2.88 -13.39 11.32
C THR A 145 1.93 -14.11 10.36
N VAL A 146 0.72 -13.58 10.22
CA VAL A 146 -0.31 -14.06 9.29
C VAL A 146 -0.52 -12.91 8.34
N LEU A 147 0.27 -12.83 7.27
CA LEU A 147 0.13 -11.76 6.28
C LEU A 147 -0.88 -12.24 5.25
N GLU A 148 -2.15 -11.92 5.48
CA GLU A 148 -3.22 -12.23 4.54
C GLU A 148 -3.06 -11.36 3.29
N GLU A 149 -2.94 -12.02 2.13
CA GLU A 149 -2.88 -11.39 0.81
C GLU A 149 -4.28 -10.99 0.31
N ASN A 150 -4.37 -9.92 -0.48
CA ASN A 150 -5.63 -9.51 -1.08
C ASN A 150 -6.07 -10.52 -2.13
N MET A 151 -7.32 -10.97 -2.05
CA MET A 151 -7.85 -11.96 -2.99
C MET A 151 -7.93 -11.42 -4.44
N LYS A 152 -8.23 -10.12 -4.62
CA LYS A 152 -8.25 -9.48 -5.94
C LYS A 152 -6.87 -9.49 -6.63
N GLU A 153 -5.78 -9.30 -5.88
CA GLU A 153 -4.42 -9.32 -6.43
C GLU A 153 -4.00 -10.74 -6.83
N SER A 154 -4.35 -11.75 -6.02
CA SER A 154 -4.12 -13.15 -6.37
C SER A 154 -4.94 -13.59 -7.60
N LEU A 155 -6.19 -13.14 -7.70
CA LEU A 155 -7.03 -13.42 -8.86
C LEU A 155 -6.50 -12.71 -10.13
N LEU A 156 -6.02 -11.47 -9.99
CA LEU A 156 -5.36 -10.75 -11.08
C LEU A 156 -4.16 -11.55 -11.61
N GLN A 157 -3.33 -12.12 -10.72
CA GLN A 157 -2.22 -12.98 -11.15
C GLN A 157 -2.72 -14.17 -11.96
N GLN A 158 -3.78 -14.84 -11.51
CA GLN A 158 -4.37 -15.97 -12.23
C GLN A 158 -4.88 -15.56 -13.63
N VAL A 159 -5.59 -14.43 -13.73
CA VAL A 159 -6.11 -13.91 -15.00
C VAL A 159 -4.98 -13.53 -15.94
N LEU A 160 -3.93 -12.88 -15.44
CA LEU A 160 -2.75 -12.53 -16.23
C LEU A 160 -2.04 -13.79 -16.76
N THR A 161 -1.87 -14.82 -15.94
CA THR A 161 -1.32 -16.11 -16.37
C THR A 161 -2.22 -16.80 -17.41
N GLU A 162 -3.54 -16.70 -17.28
CA GLU A 162 -4.48 -17.23 -18.28
C GLU A 162 -4.35 -16.50 -19.63
N ILE A 163 -4.28 -15.17 -19.61
CA ILE A 163 -4.11 -14.34 -20.81
C ILE A 163 -2.78 -14.67 -21.50
N GLU A 164 -1.72 -14.81 -20.71
CA GLU A 164 -0.40 -15.22 -21.17
C GLU A 164 -0.43 -16.58 -21.88
N ASN A 165 -1.04 -17.60 -21.27
CA ASN A 165 -1.19 -18.93 -21.87
C ASN A 165 -2.04 -18.90 -23.16
N ARG A 166 -3.11 -18.12 -23.18
CA ARG A 166 -3.96 -17.94 -24.38
C ARG A 166 -3.17 -17.30 -25.52
N TRP A 167 -2.33 -16.31 -25.22
CA TRP A 167 -1.47 -15.69 -26.21
C TRP A 167 -0.42 -16.65 -26.75
N GLU A 168 0.26 -17.42 -25.90
CA GLU A 168 1.25 -18.40 -26.32
C GLU A 168 0.65 -19.48 -27.23
N LYS A 169 -0.57 -19.92 -26.92
CA LYS A 169 -1.31 -20.82 -27.80
C LYS A 169 -1.62 -20.18 -29.16
N LYS A 170 -2.08 -18.92 -29.18
CA LYS A 170 -2.33 -18.20 -30.44
C LYS A 170 -1.06 -18.06 -31.28
N VAL A 171 0.07 -17.78 -30.64
CA VAL A 171 1.38 -17.68 -31.32
C VAL A 171 1.73 -19.03 -31.95
N ARG A 172 1.62 -20.13 -31.20
CA ARG A 172 1.90 -21.49 -31.73
C ARG A 172 0.96 -21.88 -32.87
N ASP A 173 -0.34 -21.66 -32.71
CA ASP A 173 -1.34 -21.98 -33.72
C ASP A 173 -1.13 -21.13 -35.01
N SER A 174 -0.57 -19.91 -34.89
CA SER A 174 -0.23 -19.06 -36.04
C SER A 174 1.08 -19.49 -36.72
N GLU A 175 2.06 -19.97 -35.96
CA GLU A 175 3.31 -20.53 -36.50
C GLU A 175 3.07 -21.81 -37.33
N GLU A 176 2.04 -22.59 -37.00
CA GLU A 176 1.62 -23.74 -37.79
C GLU A 176 0.88 -23.36 -39.09
N ALA A 177 0.31 -22.16 -39.17
CA ALA A 177 -0.48 -21.68 -40.31
C ALA A 177 0.31 -20.84 -41.34
N GLU A 178 1.36 -20.13 -40.92
CA GLU A 178 2.10 -19.17 -41.75
C GLU A 178 3.42 -19.73 -42.32
N ASN A 179 3.31 -20.64 -43.30
CA ASN A 179 4.39 -20.88 -44.28
C ASN A 179 4.27 -19.95 -45.51
N GLY A 180 3.50 -18.85 -45.41
CA GLY A 180 3.29 -17.94 -46.53
C GLY A 180 2.58 -16.64 -46.17
N SER A 181 3.39 -15.60 -45.98
CA SER A 181 3.07 -14.17 -46.11
C SER A 181 2.34 -13.44 -44.96
N PHE A 182 2.97 -12.31 -44.59
CA PHE A 182 2.57 -11.19 -43.73
C PHE A 182 2.75 -11.39 -42.21
N LYS A 183 3.85 -10.86 -41.66
CA LYS A 183 4.08 -10.69 -40.21
C LYS A 183 2.96 -9.83 -39.61
N ALA A 184 1.86 -10.43 -39.17
CA ALA A 184 0.92 -9.75 -38.30
C ALA A 184 1.68 -9.35 -37.02
N THR A 185 1.68 -8.06 -36.68
CA THR A 185 2.35 -7.52 -35.50
C THR A 185 1.97 -8.34 -34.26
N ARG A 186 2.95 -9.01 -33.65
CA ARG A 186 2.76 -9.92 -32.51
C ARG A 186 2.58 -9.18 -31.17
N SER A 187 2.03 -7.97 -31.19
CA SER A 187 1.79 -7.17 -29.98
C SER A 187 0.52 -7.66 -29.30
N ASN A 188 0.58 -7.92 -27.99
CA ASN A 188 -0.60 -8.14 -27.17
C ASN A 188 -0.63 -7.08 -26.09
N ASN A 189 -1.52 -6.11 -26.31
CA ASN A 189 -1.69 -4.98 -25.43
C ASN A 189 -2.80 -5.30 -24.43
N VAL A 190 -2.43 -5.44 -23.16
CA VAL A 190 -3.34 -5.66 -22.04
C VAL A 190 -3.49 -4.35 -21.28
N LEU A 191 -4.70 -3.84 -21.15
CA LEU A 191 -5.02 -2.65 -20.37
C LEU A 191 -5.66 -3.04 -19.04
N LEU A 192 -5.01 -2.73 -17.92
CA LEU A 192 -5.52 -2.91 -16.58
C LEU A 192 -6.01 -1.56 -16.02
N MET A 193 -7.31 -1.50 -15.73
CA MET A 193 -7.98 -0.32 -15.20
C MET A 193 -8.26 -0.45 -13.71
N VAL A 194 -7.81 0.53 -12.94
CA VAL A 194 -7.88 0.57 -11.47
C VAL A 194 -8.59 1.85 -11.03
N LYS A 195 -9.23 1.85 -9.86
CA LYS A 195 -9.94 3.04 -9.34
C LYS A 195 -9.01 4.20 -8.98
N ASP A 196 -8.13 3.94 -8.02
CA ASP A 196 -7.33 4.98 -7.36
C ASP A 196 -5.82 4.77 -7.60
N GLU A 197 -5.05 5.86 -7.52
CA GLU A 197 -3.57 5.81 -7.57
C GLU A 197 -2.97 4.91 -6.46
N ARG A 198 -3.66 4.80 -5.32
CA ARG A 198 -3.27 3.90 -4.23
C ARG A 198 -3.33 2.43 -4.65
N ALA A 199 -4.43 2.05 -5.30
CA ALA A 199 -4.61 0.70 -5.80
C ALA A 199 -3.66 0.44 -6.99
N LEU A 200 -3.43 1.44 -7.85
CA LEU A 200 -2.38 1.38 -8.88
C LEU A 200 -1.01 1.07 -8.29
N LYS A 201 -0.63 1.77 -7.22
CA LYS A 201 0.63 1.53 -6.51
C LYS A 201 0.68 0.13 -5.90
N SER A 202 -0.39 -0.32 -5.24
CA SER A 202 -0.44 -1.66 -4.64
C SER A 202 -0.27 -2.75 -5.69
N VAL A 203 -1.04 -2.67 -6.77
CA VAL A 203 -0.97 -3.63 -7.89
C VAL A 203 0.41 -3.60 -8.54
N ARG A 204 1.02 -2.42 -8.72
CA ARG A 204 2.39 -2.32 -9.26
C ARG A 204 3.41 -2.97 -8.33
N GLU A 205 3.35 -2.70 -7.03
CA GLU A 205 4.24 -3.33 -6.03
C GLU A 205 4.04 -4.85 -6.03
N TYR A 206 2.79 -5.32 -6.10
CA TYR A 206 2.42 -6.73 -6.17
C TYR A 206 2.99 -7.42 -7.41
N LEU A 207 2.88 -6.81 -8.60
CA LEU A 207 3.37 -7.39 -9.85
C LEU A 207 4.91 -7.39 -9.95
N VAL A 208 5.59 -6.43 -9.31
CA VAL A 208 7.07 -6.34 -9.33
C VAL A 208 7.72 -7.24 -8.28
N GLU A 209 7.25 -7.18 -7.03
CA GLU A 209 7.87 -7.89 -5.91
C GLU A 209 7.24 -9.26 -5.66
N GLY A 210 5.99 -9.48 -6.08
CA GLY A 210 5.16 -10.63 -5.76
C GLY A 210 4.43 -10.47 -4.42
N GLY A 211 3.27 -11.12 -4.26
CA GLY A 211 2.38 -10.95 -3.10
C GLY A 211 3.06 -11.11 -1.74
N LYS A 212 3.78 -12.22 -1.54
CA LYS A 212 4.48 -12.51 -0.28
C LYS A 212 5.56 -11.48 0.07
N ARG A 213 6.33 -11.02 -0.92
CA ARG A 213 7.42 -10.06 -0.69
C ARG A 213 6.85 -8.65 -0.50
N ALA A 214 5.88 -8.24 -1.31
CA ALA A 214 5.19 -6.96 -1.16
C ALA A 214 4.53 -6.82 0.23
N MET A 215 3.88 -7.89 0.71
CA MET A 215 3.33 -7.91 2.06
C MET A 215 4.43 -7.87 3.13
N ALA A 216 5.54 -8.60 2.95
CA ALA A 216 6.66 -8.55 3.88
C ALA A 216 7.34 -7.17 3.93
N THR A 217 7.47 -6.47 2.79
CA THR A 217 8.04 -5.11 2.74
C THR A 217 7.11 -4.11 3.41
N LYS A 218 5.79 -4.20 3.20
CA LYS A 218 4.79 -3.40 3.95
C LYS A 218 4.83 -3.71 5.45
N TRP A 219 4.99 -4.97 5.84
CA TRP A 219 5.14 -5.37 7.24
C TRP A 219 6.41 -4.81 7.88
N LEU A 220 7.53 -4.83 7.17
CA LEU A 220 8.76 -4.21 7.65
C LEU A 220 8.57 -2.71 7.88
N ARG A 221 7.96 -1.98 6.93
CA ARG A 221 7.64 -0.54 7.08
C ARG A 221 6.72 -0.29 8.27
N PHE A 222 5.76 -1.18 8.53
CA PHE A 222 4.90 -1.11 9.71
C PHE A 222 5.70 -1.28 11.01
N LEU A 223 6.54 -2.31 11.08
CA LEU A 223 7.40 -2.57 12.23
C LEU A 223 8.37 -1.42 12.50
N GLU A 224 8.97 -0.84 11.46
CA GLU A 224 9.86 0.32 11.60
C GLU A 224 9.14 1.51 12.24
N ARG A 225 7.93 1.84 11.79
CA ARG A 225 7.10 2.92 12.37
C ARG A 225 6.67 2.62 13.80
N ALA A 226 6.30 1.37 14.09
CA ALA A 226 5.90 0.95 15.44
C ALA A 226 7.11 1.00 16.39
N ASN A 227 8.26 0.51 15.94
CA ASN A 227 9.49 0.43 16.72
C ASN A 227 10.19 1.77 16.85
N GLU A 228 9.96 2.75 15.97
CA GLU A 228 10.48 4.10 16.14
C GLU A 228 9.98 4.73 17.45
N LYS A 229 8.69 4.59 17.74
CA LYS A 229 8.11 5.01 19.03
C LYS A 229 8.73 4.25 20.20
N THR A 230 8.96 2.96 20.03
CA THR A 230 9.59 2.11 21.05
C THR A 230 11.05 2.49 21.29
N ARG A 231 11.81 2.83 20.24
CA ARG A 231 13.21 3.29 20.31
C ARG A 231 13.31 4.62 21.05
N SER A 232 12.43 5.57 20.75
CA SER A 232 12.40 6.84 21.50
C SER A 232 12.09 6.64 22.98
N LEU A 233 11.19 5.70 23.31
CA LEU A 233 10.88 5.36 24.70
C LEU A 233 12.05 4.66 25.39
N LEU A 234 12.73 3.74 24.70
CA LEU A 234 13.89 3.02 25.22
C LEU A 234 15.05 3.95 25.55
N ASN A 235 15.27 4.97 24.72
CA ASN A 235 16.29 5.99 24.97
C ASN A 235 15.97 6.89 26.17
N SER A 236 14.69 6.99 26.57
CA SER A 236 14.23 7.83 27.68
C SER A 236 14.07 7.06 29.00
N MET A 237 14.01 5.72 28.97
CA MET A 237 13.60 4.90 30.12
C MET A 237 14.70 3.93 30.53
N GLU A 238 15.16 4.04 31.78
CA GLU A 238 16.31 3.31 32.36
C GLU A 238 16.08 1.79 32.47
N GLY A 239 14.84 1.31 32.25
CA GLY A 239 14.44 -0.10 32.37
C GLY A 239 14.67 -0.98 31.14
N GLY A 240 15.18 -0.42 30.03
CA GLY A 240 15.51 -1.18 28.83
C GLY A 240 14.33 -1.98 28.23
N LEU A 241 14.64 -3.01 27.43
CA LEU A 241 13.66 -3.86 26.71
C LEU A 241 12.70 -4.63 27.64
N LYS A 242 13.05 -4.80 28.92
CA LYS A 242 12.24 -5.55 29.92
C LYS A 242 11.07 -4.74 30.48
N SER A 243 11.08 -3.43 30.30
CA SER A 243 10.02 -2.53 30.77
C SER A 243 8.84 -2.38 29.80
N LEU A 244 9.02 -2.84 28.57
CA LEU A 244 8.01 -2.79 27.51
C LEU A 244 6.96 -3.89 27.67
N SER A 245 5.77 -3.64 27.12
CA SER A 245 4.74 -4.68 27.01
C SER A 245 5.31 -5.90 26.27
N GLY A 246 4.90 -7.11 26.68
CA GLY A 246 5.35 -8.35 26.07
C GLY A 246 5.13 -8.37 24.55
N GLU A 247 4.04 -7.76 24.08
CA GLU A 247 3.77 -7.60 22.66
C GLU A 247 4.74 -6.64 21.97
N GLN A 248 5.01 -5.47 22.56
CA GLN A 248 5.92 -4.47 21.99
C GLN A 248 7.35 -5.02 21.89
N ARG A 249 7.77 -5.80 22.88
CA ARG A 249 9.06 -6.49 22.86
C ARG A 249 9.16 -7.47 21.70
N LEU A 250 8.10 -8.26 21.45
CA LEU A 250 8.08 -9.21 20.34
C LEU A 250 8.13 -8.51 18.98
N LEU A 251 7.37 -7.42 18.81
CA LEU A 251 7.44 -6.62 17.57
C LEU A 251 8.83 -6.02 17.33
N TYR A 252 9.53 -5.63 18.40
CA TYR A 252 10.90 -5.13 18.32
C TYR A 252 11.90 -6.21 17.91
N GLU A 253 11.75 -7.43 18.41
CA GLU A 253 12.62 -8.57 18.09
C GLU A 253 12.43 -9.07 16.66
N GLU A 254 11.22 -8.94 16.11
CA GLU A 254 10.86 -9.45 14.78
C GLU A 254 11.31 -8.54 13.62
N GLU A 255 11.50 -7.24 13.84
CA GLU A 255 11.98 -6.30 12.80
C GLU A 255 13.31 -6.74 12.13
N PRO A 256 14.41 -7.02 12.87
CA PRO A 256 15.66 -7.43 12.24
C PRO A 256 15.54 -8.78 11.54
N VAL A 257 14.70 -9.69 12.06
CA VAL A 257 14.45 -10.99 11.44
C VAL A 257 13.81 -10.79 10.06
N VAL A 258 12.73 -10.02 10.00
CA VAL A 258 12.04 -9.71 8.74
C VAL A 258 12.96 -8.97 7.77
N ARG A 259 13.72 -7.98 8.24
CA ARG A 259 14.68 -7.24 7.39
C ARG A 259 15.70 -8.18 6.75
N ASN A 260 16.29 -9.09 7.53
CA ASN A 260 17.29 -10.04 7.03
C ASN A 260 16.68 -11.06 6.05
N THR A 261 15.39 -11.40 6.18
CA THR A 261 14.72 -12.29 5.22
C THR A 261 14.42 -11.61 3.88
N ILE A 262 14.11 -10.32 3.88
CA ILE A 262 13.78 -9.55 2.67
C ILE A 262 15.06 -9.14 1.95
N PHE A 263 16.03 -8.63 2.71
CA PHE A 263 17.33 -8.16 2.27
C PHE A 263 18.42 -9.04 2.90
N PRO A 264 18.64 -10.25 2.37
CA PRO A 264 19.79 -11.05 2.81
C PRO A 264 21.05 -10.23 2.58
N ARG A 265 21.84 -10.05 3.64
CA ARG A 265 23.10 -9.33 3.55
C ARG A 265 24.06 -10.18 2.72
N ASP A 266 24.28 -9.79 1.47
CA ASP A 266 25.28 -10.45 0.61
C ASP A 266 26.63 -10.48 1.34
N GLY A 267 27.29 -11.64 1.34
CA GLY A 267 28.55 -11.89 2.06
C GLY A 267 29.66 -10.87 1.73
N ASN A 268 29.59 -10.20 0.57
CA ASN A 268 30.52 -9.16 0.17
C ASN A 268 30.44 -7.89 1.04
N THR A 269 29.28 -7.56 1.59
CA THR A 269 29.10 -6.39 2.48
C THR A 269 29.64 -6.61 3.90
N ALA A 270 29.89 -7.85 4.31
CA ALA A 270 30.59 -8.15 5.55
C ALA A 270 32.11 -7.90 5.39
N HIS A 271 32.67 -8.27 4.25
CA HIS A 271 34.07 -8.00 3.91
C HIS A 271 34.37 -6.50 3.74
N ALA A 272 33.45 -5.76 3.11
CA ALA A 272 33.55 -4.31 2.97
C ALA A 272 33.52 -3.57 4.31
N HIS A 273 32.62 -3.96 5.22
CA HIS A 273 32.55 -3.33 6.55
C HIS A 273 33.76 -3.70 7.43
N MET A 274 34.30 -4.93 7.30
CA MET A 274 35.52 -5.32 7.99
C MET A 274 36.75 -4.55 7.46
N GLN A 275 36.82 -4.30 6.15
CA GLN A 275 37.83 -3.41 5.55
C GLN A 275 37.67 -1.95 5.99
N GLU A 276 36.44 -1.46 6.12
CA GLU A 276 36.17 -0.08 6.54
C GLU A 276 36.52 0.15 8.02
N VAL A 277 36.26 -0.85 8.88
CA VAL A 277 36.68 -0.86 10.29
C VAL A 277 38.20 -0.96 10.41
N ASP A 278 38.86 -1.79 9.61
CA ASP A 278 40.33 -1.87 9.55
C ASP A 278 40.97 -0.58 9.05
N PHE A 279 40.38 0.06 8.04
CA PHE A 279 40.83 1.34 7.50
C PHE A 279 40.67 2.47 8.53
N ALA A 280 39.54 2.52 9.24
CA ALA A 280 39.30 3.46 10.32
C ALA A 280 40.28 3.24 11.50
N MET A 281 40.61 1.98 11.81
CA MET A 281 41.59 1.65 12.85
C MET A 281 43.00 2.10 12.45
N ARG A 282 43.40 1.92 11.18
CA ARG A 282 44.67 2.43 10.62
C ARG A 282 44.76 3.96 10.66
N HIS A 283 43.69 4.67 10.32
CA HIS A 283 43.67 6.14 10.41
C HIS A 283 43.77 6.65 11.85
N LYS A 284 43.15 5.94 12.81
CA LYS A 284 43.27 6.26 14.23
C LYS A 284 44.69 6.00 14.76
N ASN A 285 45.34 4.95 14.28
CA ASN A 285 46.73 4.62 14.61
C ASN A 285 47.73 5.62 13.99
N LEU A 286 47.50 6.07 12.75
CA LEU A 286 48.29 7.15 12.13
C LEU A 286 48.16 8.47 12.90
N ALA A 287 46.94 8.84 13.30
CA ALA A 287 46.71 10.04 14.11
C ALA A 287 47.38 9.95 15.49
N ALA A 288 47.39 8.76 16.10
CA ALA A 288 48.10 8.51 17.35
C ALA A 288 49.63 8.57 17.17
N SER A 289 50.17 8.04 16.07
CA SER A 289 51.58 8.11 15.70
C SER A 289 52.04 9.57 15.46
N GLN A 290 51.26 10.36 14.73
CA GLN A 290 51.54 11.79 14.52
C GLN A 290 51.51 12.60 15.82
N ARG A 291 50.61 12.27 16.77
CA ARG A 291 50.61 12.87 18.12
C ARG A 291 51.84 12.50 18.93
N LYS A 292 52.30 11.24 18.85
CA LYS A 292 53.58 10.81 19.47
C LYS A 292 54.75 11.60 18.88
N ARG A 293 54.83 11.79 17.55
CA ARG A 293 55.90 12.58 16.90
C ARG A 293 55.92 14.05 17.33
N ARG A 294 54.75 14.69 17.46
CA ARG A 294 54.65 16.05 18.00
C ARG A 294 55.17 16.14 19.43
N LYS A 295 54.84 15.16 20.27
CA LYS A 295 55.30 15.11 21.67
C LYS A 295 56.82 14.89 21.77
N ILE A 296 57.39 14.05 20.90
CA ILE A 296 58.85 13.84 20.81
C ILE A 296 59.57 15.12 20.34
N ALA A 297 59.04 15.82 19.33
CA ALA A 297 59.60 17.09 18.87
C ALA A 297 59.53 18.19 19.96
N GLU A 298 58.46 18.22 20.75
CA GLU A 298 58.31 19.14 21.87
C GLU A 298 59.28 18.80 23.03
N GLU A 299 59.48 17.51 23.35
CA GLU A 299 60.49 17.06 24.32
C GLU A 299 61.93 17.36 23.83
N LYS A 300 62.20 17.25 22.52
CA LYS A 300 63.48 17.60 21.91
C LYS A 300 63.78 19.10 21.98
N SER A 301 62.74 19.94 21.83
CA SER A 301 62.85 21.40 22.04
C SER A 301 63.16 21.78 23.49
N ARG A 302 62.86 20.88 24.44
CA ARG A 302 63.16 21.04 25.88
C ARG A 302 64.52 20.44 26.30
N GLY A 303 65.31 19.92 25.37
CA GLY A 303 66.71 19.54 25.61
C GLY A 303 66.93 18.32 26.52
N ARG A 304 66.03 17.33 26.48
CA ARG A 304 66.22 16.06 27.21
C ARG A 304 67.03 15.05 26.41
N THR A 305 68.06 14.47 27.05
CA THR A 305 69.01 13.50 26.46
C THR A 305 68.42 12.14 26.07
N ASN A 306 67.15 11.87 26.39
CA ASN A 306 66.48 10.62 26.05
C ASN A 306 65.63 10.71 24.76
N ALA A 307 65.54 11.90 24.14
CA ALA A 307 64.73 12.12 22.94
C ALA A 307 65.18 11.24 21.76
N ASP A 308 66.48 11.03 21.60
CA ASP A 308 67.05 10.27 20.49
C ASP A 308 66.77 8.76 20.60
N LEU A 309 66.65 8.21 21.82
CA LEU A 309 66.28 6.80 22.04
C LEU A 309 64.82 6.50 21.67
N TYR A 310 63.91 7.44 21.90
CA TYR A 310 62.50 7.31 21.53
C TYR A 310 62.29 7.45 20.01
N GLU A 311 63.17 8.19 19.34
CA GLU A 311 63.14 8.39 17.89
C GLU A 311 63.55 7.10 17.15
N ASP A 312 64.62 6.45 17.60
CA ASP A 312 65.05 5.16 17.05
C ASP A 312 64.02 4.05 17.24
N GLN A 313 63.35 4.01 18.40
CA GLN A 313 62.29 3.04 18.67
C GLN A 313 61.06 3.24 17.77
N ALA A 314 60.69 4.50 17.49
CA ALA A 314 59.58 4.84 16.59
C ALA A 314 59.91 4.51 15.11
N LEU A 315 61.15 4.75 14.68
CA LEU A 315 61.63 4.41 13.33
C LEU A 315 61.66 2.89 13.10
N PHE A 316 61.96 2.11 14.14
CA PHE A 316 61.96 0.65 14.06
C PHE A 316 60.54 0.08 13.88
N GLU A 317 59.57 0.60 14.64
CA GLU A 317 58.16 0.21 14.56
C GLU A 317 57.54 0.56 13.18
N GLU A 318 57.91 1.71 12.60
CA GLU A 318 57.51 2.14 11.26
C GLU A 318 58.04 1.21 10.15
N LYS A 319 59.30 0.75 10.28
CA LYS A 319 59.89 -0.21 9.32
C LYS A 319 59.23 -1.59 9.39
N ILE A 320 58.81 -2.03 10.58
CA ILE A 320 58.04 -3.27 10.74
C ILE A 320 56.68 -3.16 10.05
N GLU A 321 55.98 -2.04 10.23
CA GLU A 321 54.66 -1.81 9.61
C GLU A 321 54.74 -1.69 8.08
N ALA A 322 55.78 -1.05 7.54
CA ALA A 322 56.03 -0.94 6.10
C ALA A 322 56.40 -2.29 5.43
N SER A 323 56.93 -3.26 6.18
CA SER A 323 57.25 -4.60 5.66
C SER A 323 56.02 -5.52 5.51
N ARG A 324 54.85 -5.11 6.03
CA ARG A 324 53.61 -5.86 5.92
C ARG A 324 52.96 -5.56 4.57
N LEU A 325 53.39 -6.29 3.54
CA LEU A 325 52.94 -6.17 2.14
C LEU A 325 51.39 -6.15 2.01
N PRO A 326 50.80 -5.24 1.21
CA PRO A 326 49.40 -5.32 0.81
C PRO A 326 49.21 -6.27 -0.38
N ASP A 327 48.27 -7.21 -0.22
CA ASP A 327 47.80 -8.15 -1.24
C ASP A 327 46.98 -7.45 -2.35
N ALA A 328 47.06 -7.99 -3.56
CA ALA A 328 46.69 -7.35 -4.83
C ALA A 328 45.22 -6.91 -4.99
N GLN A 329 45.00 -5.79 -5.71
CA GLN A 329 43.70 -5.36 -6.25
C GLN A 329 43.53 -5.90 -7.69
N PRO A 330 42.32 -6.32 -8.12
CA PRO A 330 42.06 -6.64 -9.53
C PRO A 330 41.77 -5.38 -10.35
N GLN A 331 42.40 -5.26 -11.52
CA GLN A 331 42.13 -4.20 -12.50
C GLN A 331 40.87 -4.49 -13.31
N THR A 332 40.00 -3.50 -13.43
CA THR A 332 38.88 -3.47 -14.38
C THR A 332 39.37 -2.98 -15.74
N TYR A 333 39.12 -3.75 -16.78
CA TYR A 333 39.43 -3.40 -18.17
C TYR A 333 38.48 -2.32 -18.69
N ASN A 334 39.03 -1.24 -19.25
CA ASN A 334 38.34 -0.35 -20.18
C ASN A 334 38.62 -0.85 -21.61
N ASN A 335 37.58 -1.04 -22.41
CA ASN A 335 37.70 -1.22 -23.86
C ASN A 335 37.23 0.06 -24.55
N GLU A 336 38.17 0.75 -25.19
CA GLU A 336 37.92 1.66 -26.30
C GLU A 336 37.94 0.85 -27.60
N SER A 337 37.08 1.17 -28.56
CA SER A 337 37.19 0.72 -29.95
C SER A 337 36.70 1.83 -30.87
N ASP A 338 37.56 2.18 -31.82
CA ASP A 338 37.44 3.26 -32.80
C ASP A 338 36.85 2.76 -34.13
N ASP A 339 36.01 3.62 -34.70
CA ASP A 339 35.74 3.97 -36.12
C ASP A 339 35.65 2.93 -37.28
N SER A 340 34.57 3.06 -38.08
CA SER A 340 34.64 3.18 -39.56
C SER A 340 33.27 3.46 -40.19
N SER A 341 33.20 4.57 -40.91
CA SER A 341 32.09 5.15 -41.68
C SER A 341 31.53 4.32 -42.85
N THR A 342 30.22 4.43 -43.12
CA THR A 342 29.69 4.61 -44.50
C THR A 342 28.44 5.50 -44.49
N MET A 343 28.51 6.59 -45.24
CA MET A 343 27.46 7.60 -45.42
C MET A 343 26.86 7.38 -46.81
N SER A 344 25.54 7.14 -46.87
CA SER A 344 24.76 7.08 -48.11
C SER A 344 23.49 7.88 -47.89
N CYS A 345 23.40 9.02 -48.57
CA CYS A 345 22.28 9.94 -48.57
C CYS A 345 21.25 9.53 -49.63
N SER A 346 19.99 9.30 -49.24
CA SER A 346 18.85 9.47 -50.15
C SER A 346 17.55 9.85 -49.41
N SER A 347 17.03 11.02 -49.80
CA SER A 347 15.62 11.46 -49.88
C SER A 347 14.74 11.36 -48.63
N GLU A 348 14.51 12.52 -48.01
CA GLU A 348 13.23 13.19 -47.61
C GLU A 348 12.05 12.39 -46.98
N ASP A 349 12.13 11.07 -46.82
CA ASP A 349 11.13 10.21 -46.17
C ASP A 349 11.63 9.62 -44.82
N GLU A 350 12.86 9.96 -44.40
CA GLU A 350 13.52 9.40 -43.21
C GLU A 350 13.18 10.16 -41.91
N ASP A 351 12.85 11.46 -42.00
CA ASP A 351 12.55 12.27 -40.81
C ASP A 351 11.23 11.84 -40.11
N GLU A 352 10.28 11.26 -40.86
CA GLU A 352 9.06 10.66 -40.28
C GLU A 352 9.28 9.23 -39.74
N ARG A 353 10.34 8.53 -40.19
CA ARG A 353 10.66 7.17 -39.72
C ARG A 353 11.57 7.15 -38.51
N MET A 354 12.40 8.18 -38.31
CA MET A 354 13.31 8.27 -37.16
C MET A 354 12.57 8.41 -35.82
N PHE A 355 11.27 8.76 -35.84
CA PHE A 355 10.39 8.79 -34.66
C PHE A 355 9.29 7.72 -34.68
N LYS A 356 9.30 6.82 -35.66
CA LYS A 356 8.37 5.69 -35.67
C LYS A 356 8.91 4.67 -34.69
N VAL A 357 8.44 4.76 -33.44
CA VAL A 357 8.69 3.74 -32.43
C VAL A 357 8.11 2.45 -32.99
N ASP A 358 8.98 1.52 -33.39
CA ASP A 358 8.54 0.18 -33.74
C ASP A 358 7.72 -0.34 -32.54
N PRO A 359 6.48 -0.83 -32.78
CA PRO A 359 5.68 -1.36 -31.69
C PRO A 359 6.51 -2.43 -31.00
N ILE A 360 6.68 -2.29 -29.69
CA ILE A 360 7.46 -3.25 -28.90
C ILE A 360 6.86 -4.63 -29.18
N GLU A 361 7.59 -5.45 -29.94
CA GLU A 361 7.17 -6.80 -30.27
C GLU A 361 7.14 -7.59 -28.95
N GLY A 362 5.94 -7.79 -28.38
CA GLY A 362 5.81 -8.47 -27.11
C GLY A 362 4.46 -8.25 -26.40
N LYS A 363 4.35 -8.85 -25.22
CA LYS A 363 3.24 -8.66 -24.28
C LYS A 363 3.46 -7.33 -23.55
N SER A 364 2.57 -6.37 -23.72
CA SER A 364 2.63 -5.08 -23.04
C SER A 364 1.46 -4.95 -22.07
N LEU A 365 1.75 -4.74 -20.78
CA LEU A 365 0.74 -4.49 -19.74
C LEU A 365 0.73 -3.00 -19.41
N PHE A 366 -0.37 -2.32 -19.74
CA PHE A 366 -0.62 -0.92 -19.40
C PHE A 366 -1.51 -0.86 -18.17
N ILE A 367 -1.08 -0.19 -17.11
CA ILE A 367 -1.89 -0.02 -15.90
C ILE A 367 -2.25 1.45 -15.73
N ARG A 368 -3.54 1.76 -15.62
CA ARG A 368 -4.05 3.14 -15.47
C ARG A 368 -5.07 3.22 -14.35
N ALA A 369 -5.11 4.38 -13.69
CA ALA A 369 -6.13 4.70 -12.71
C ALA A 369 -7.21 5.61 -13.33
N PHE A 370 -8.49 5.42 -12.98
CA PHE A 370 -9.55 6.33 -13.43
C PHE A 370 -9.30 7.77 -12.97
N SER A 371 -8.66 7.96 -11.81
CA SER A 371 -8.28 9.28 -11.30
C SER A 371 -7.27 10.05 -12.18
N GLN A 372 -6.61 9.38 -13.13
CA GLN A 372 -5.63 9.99 -14.04
C GLN A 372 -6.20 10.32 -15.41
N ILE A 373 -7.44 9.90 -15.71
CA ILE A 373 -8.06 10.06 -17.02
C ILE A 373 -9.11 11.15 -16.90
N GLU A 374 -8.93 12.24 -17.63
CA GLU A 374 -9.96 13.27 -17.71
C GLU A 374 -11.13 12.83 -18.60
N GLU A 375 -12.30 13.45 -18.42
CA GLU A 375 -13.49 13.13 -19.21
C GLU A 375 -13.23 13.33 -20.71
N GLY A 376 -13.26 12.22 -21.48
CA GLY A 376 -13.03 12.22 -22.93
C GLY A 376 -11.66 11.68 -23.35
N GLU A 377 -10.66 11.68 -22.47
CA GLU A 377 -9.34 11.09 -22.77
C GLU A 377 -9.39 9.57 -22.84
N ALA A 378 -10.37 8.94 -22.18
CA ALA A 378 -10.58 7.49 -22.21
C ALA A 378 -10.73 6.94 -23.64
N ALA A 379 -11.41 7.67 -24.53
CA ALA A 379 -11.59 7.24 -25.92
C ALA A 379 -10.28 7.33 -26.72
N LEU A 380 -9.50 8.39 -26.49
CA LEU A 380 -8.19 8.58 -27.11
C LEU A 380 -7.21 7.51 -26.64
N LEU A 381 -7.20 7.21 -25.34
CA LEU A 381 -6.37 6.15 -24.76
C LEU A 381 -6.65 4.79 -25.42
N LEU A 382 -7.92 4.44 -25.62
CA LEU A 382 -8.30 3.19 -26.27
C LEU A 382 -7.91 3.18 -27.75
N GLN A 383 -8.03 4.32 -28.43
CA GLN A 383 -7.62 4.46 -29.83
C GLN A 383 -6.09 4.38 -30.01
N ASP A 384 -5.32 4.93 -29.08
CA ASP A 384 -3.86 4.97 -29.11
C ASP A 384 -3.26 3.61 -28.73
N LEU A 385 -3.76 3.00 -27.67
CA LEU A 385 -3.23 1.72 -27.17
C LEU A 385 -3.70 0.51 -27.96
N GLN A 386 -4.87 0.61 -28.60
CA GLN A 386 -5.56 -0.50 -29.26
C GLN A 386 -5.45 -1.82 -28.48
N PRO A 387 -5.98 -1.90 -27.24
CA PRO A 387 -5.81 -3.08 -26.41
C PRO A 387 -6.57 -4.28 -26.98
N ASP A 388 -5.96 -5.46 -26.94
CA ASP A 388 -6.63 -6.73 -27.26
C ASP A 388 -7.47 -7.23 -26.07
N THR A 389 -6.96 -6.96 -24.86
CA THR A 389 -7.56 -7.39 -23.61
C THR A 389 -7.63 -6.24 -22.61
N VAL A 390 -8.79 -6.05 -21.99
CA VAL A 390 -9.00 -5.07 -20.92
C VAL A 390 -9.37 -5.82 -19.65
N ILE A 391 -8.66 -5.55 -18.56
CA ILE A 391 -8.94 -6.08 -17.24
C ILE A 391 -9.45 -4.91 -16.38
N MET A 392 -10.67 -5.04 -15.89
CA MET A 392 -11.29 -4.10 -14.97
C MET A 392 -11.06 -4.61 -13.55
N TYR A 393 -10.07 -4.02 -12.86
CA TYR A 393 -9.81 -4.30 -11.44
C TYR A 393 -10.89 -3.69 -10.54
N ASP A 394 -11.31 -2.48 -10.90
CA ASP A 394 -12.49 -1.82 -10.34
C ASP A 394 -13.43 -1.45 -11.48
N SER A 395 -14.73 -1.57 -11.25
CA SER A 395 -15.75 -1.25 -12.25
C SER A 395 -16.17 0.22 -12.16
N ASP A 396 -16.08 0.94 -13.27
CA ASP A 396 -16.63 2.29 -13.41
C ASP A 396 -17.63 2.33 -14.59
N PRO A 397 -18.91 2.69 -14.36
CA PRO A 397 -19.92 2.69 -15.42
C PRO A 397 -19.61 3.66 -16.56
N SER A 398 -18.92 4.78 -16.28
CA SER A 398 -18.58 5.77 -17.29
C SER A 398 -17.55 5.22 -18.28
N PHE A 399 -16.53 4.53 -17.76
CA PHE A 399 -15.54 3.85 -18.58
C PHE A 399 -16.12 2.65 -19.34
N ILE A 400 -17.00 1.86 -18.71
CA ILE A 400 -17.69 0.73 -19.38
C ILE A 400 -18.45 1.22 -20.61
N ARG A 401 -19.18 2.34 -20.50
CA ARG A 401 -19.90 2.93 -21.64
C ARG A 401 -18.95 3.35 -22.77
N THR A 402 -17.76 3.85 -22.43
CA THR A 402 -16.74 4.21 -23.42
C THR A 402 -16.15 2.98 -24.10
N LEU A 403 -15.90 1.91 -23.33
CA LEU A 403 -15.47 0.61 -23.86
C LEU A 403 -16.51 0.00 -24.80
N GLU A 404 -17.80 0.10 -24.50
CA GLU A 404 -18.87 -0.39 -25.39
C GLU A 404 -18.84 0.31 -26.74
N ILE A 405 -18.65 1.65 -26.74
CA ILE A 405 -18.52 2.43 -27.97
C ILE A 405 -17.29 1.98 -28.75
N TYR A 406 -16.15 1.85 -28.10
CA TYR A 406 -14.89 1.41 -28.72
C TYR A 406 -14.95 -0.03 -29.26
N ALA A 407 -15.56 -0.97 -28.52
CA ALA A 407 -15.72 -2.35 -28.97
C ALA A 407 -16.59 -2.41 -30.24
N ASN A 408 -17.60 -1.55 -30.35
CA ASN A 408 -18.44 -1.45 -31.54
C ASN A 408 -17.72 -0.85 -32.75
N THR A 409 -16.82 0.13 -32.55
CA THR A 409 -16.02 0.70 -33.66
C THR A 409 -14.96 -0.28 -34.19
N MET A 410 -14.39 -1.13 -33.32
CA MET A 410 -13.54 -2.23 -33.75
C MET A 410 -14.33 -3.33 -34.47
N ALA A 411 -15.51 -3.69 -33.95
CA ALA A 411 -16.35 -4.74 -34.52
C ALA A 411 -16.83 -4.46 -35.95
N SER A 412 -16.98 -3.19 -36.35
CA SER A 412 -17.33 -2.83 -37.74
C SER A 412 -16.21 -3.05 -38.75
N THR A 413 -14.97 -3.27 -38.30
CA THR A 413 -13.77 -3.31 -39.17
C THR A 413 -13.23 -4.73 -39.41
N SER A 414 -13.54 -5.69 -38.53
CA SER A 414 -13.05 -7.08 -38.63
C SER A 414 -14.18 -8.11 -38.66
N GLU A 415 -14.31 -8.86 -39.75
CA GLU A 415 -15.26 -9.99 -39.88
C GLU A 415 -14.88 -11.22 -39.02
N ASP A 416 -13.70 -11.22 -38.39
CA ASP A 416 -13.22 -12.30 -37.52
C ASP A 416 -13.80 -12.17 -36.10
N GLU A 417 -14.73 -13.06 -35.71
CA GLU A 417 -15.21 -13.16 -34.31
C GLU A 417 -14.08 -13.34 -33.28
N LYS A 418 -12.92 -13.85 -33.73
CA LYS A 418 -11.72 -14.09 -32.91
C LYS A 418 -10.92 -12.83 -32.55
N LYS A 419 -11.20 -11.67 -33.16
CA LYS A 419 -10.52 -10.39 -32.91
C LYS A 419 -11.33 -9.42 -32.04
N ARG A 420 -12.43 -9.86 -31.44
CA ARG A 420 -13.19 -9.01 -30.51
C ARG A 420 -12.42 -8.75 -29.22
N LEU A 421 -12.52 -7.52 -28.73
CA LEU A 421 -11.98 -7.06 -27.45
C LEU A 421 -12.41 -8.01 -26.32
N GLN A 422 -11.44 -8.55 -25.57
CA GLN A 422 -11.73 -9.37 -24.40
C GLN A 422 -11.76 -8.49 -23.16
N VAL A 423 -12.87 -8.52 -22.40
CA VAL A 423 -13.01 -7.74 -21.17
C VAL A 423 -13.17 -8.70 -19.99
N PHE A 424 -12.32 -8.54 -18.98
CA PHE A 424 -12.36 -9.30 -17.73
C PHE A 424 -12.79 -8.37 -16.58
N PHE A 425 -13.74 -8.79 -15.76
CA PHE A 425 -14.18 -8.07 -14.57
C PHE A 425 -13.73 -8.83 -13.32
N LEU A 426 -12.98 -8.16 -12.44
CA LEU A 426 -12.61 -8.68 -11.13
C LEU A 426 -13.65 -8.24 -10.11
N LEU A 427 -14.49 -9.18 -9.69
CA LEU A 427 -15.59 -8.94 -8.75
C LEU A 427 -15.40 -9.80 -7.49
N TYR A 428 -15.76 -9.24 -6.34
CA TYR A 428 -15.93 -10.02 -5.12
C TYR A 428 -17.33 -10.64 -5.09
N GLU A 429 -17.40 -11.97 -4.98
CA GLU A 429 -18.66 -12.69 -4.79
C GLU A 429 -19.35 -12.22 -3.49
N SER A 430 -20.67 -11.94 -3.53
CA SER A 430 -21.47 -11.45 -2.40
C SER A 430 -21.10 -10.07 -1.85
N CYS A 431 -20.38 -9.24 -2.61
CA CYS A 431 -20.05 -7.87 -2.23
C CYS A 431 -21.03 -6.86 -2.87
N ALA A 432 -21.14 -5.65 -2.33
CA ALA A 432 -21.95 -4.56 -2.89
C ALA A 432 -21.53 -4.11 -4.31
N GLU A 433 -20.48 -4.69 -4.89
CA GLU A 433 -20.09 -4.55 -6.29
C GLU A 433 -20.93 -5.45 -7.23
N GLU A 434 -21.63 -6.45 -6.70
CA GLU A 434 -22.51 -7.39 -7.44
C GLU A 434 -23.94 -6.84 -7.65
N ILE A 435 -24.36 -5.88 -6.81
CA ILE A 435 -25.71 -5.29 -6.77
C ILE A 435 -25.68 -3.93 -7.45
#